data_AF-A0A1I0IXQ0-F1
#
_entry.id   AF-A0A1I0IXQ0-F1
#
_cell.length_a   1.000
_cell.length_b   1.000
_cell.length_c   1.000
_cell.angle_alpha   90.00
_cell.angle_beta   90.00
_cell.angle_gamma   90.00
#
_symmetry.space_group_name_H-M   'P 1'
#
loop_
_entity.id
_entity.type
_entity.pdbx_description
1 polymer ?
#
loop_
_entity_poly.entity_id
_entity_poly.type
_entity_poly.pdbx_seq_one_letter_code
_entity_poly.pdbx_strand_id
1 'polypeptide(L)'
;MIKYTYDRRILSIQETAAGRDVEFQIEFHEDNGLEAGLLDIQRQFDNNEVITDVMFYSYPHRKHLVVVRQDFYIDFVLALMKQRLLLSVQWE
;
A
#
# COMPACT_ATOMS: atom_id res chain seq x y z
N MET A 1 -1.87 -3.86 17.84
CA MET A 1 -1.01 -3.40 16.72
C MET A 1 -1.19 -4.36 15.56
N ILE A 2 -1.16 -3.92 14.29
CA ILE A 2 -1.25 -4.85 13.17
C ILE A 2 0.15 -5.30 12.76
N LYS A 3 0.31 -6.59 12.50
CA LYS A 3 1.47 -7.16 11.79
C LYS A 3 1.01 -7.81 10.51
N TYR A 4 1.80 -7.67 9.45
CA TYR A 4 1.53 -8.31 8.18
C TYR A 4 2.80 -8.92 7.57
N THR A 5 2.61 -9.84 6.64
CA THR A 5 3.71 -10.48 5.89
C THR A 5 3.46 -10.37 4.39
N TYR A 6 4.53 -10.45 3.60
CA TYR A 6 4.51 -10.44 2.13
C TYR A 6 5.71 -11.22 1.59
N ASP A 7 5.68 -11.58 0.30
CA ASP A 7 6.81 -12.26 -0.33
C ASP A 7 7.91 -11.24 -0.70
N ARG A 8 8.98 -11.22 0.10
CA ARG A 8 10.13 -10.32 -0.09
C ARG A 8 10.92 -10.55 -1.38
N ARG A 9 10.67 -11.66 -2.10
CA ARG A 9 11.27 -11.89 -3.42
C ARG A 9 10.55 -11.14 -4.52
N ILE A 10 9.28 -10.80 -4.27
CA ILE A 10 8.36 -10.19 -5.23
C ILE A 10 8.35 -8.67 -5.05
N LEU A 11 8.24 -8.20 -3.81
CA LEU A 11 8.19 -6.78 -3.49
C LEU A 11 8.77 -6.48 -2.11
N SER A 12 9.15 -5.23 -1.90
CA SER A 12 9.50 -4.67 -0.59
C SER A 12 8.49 -3.59 -0.19
N ILE A 13 8.20 -3.51 1.12
CA ILE A 13 7.38 -2.47 1.71
C ILE A 13 8.15 -1.89 2.89
N GLN A 14 8.37 -0.58 2.87
CA GLN A 14 8.92 0.19 3.98
C GLN A 14 7.89 1.22 4.45
N GLU A 15 7.59 1.20 5.75
CA GLU A 15 6.74 2.17 6.42
C GLU A 15 7.58 3.24 7.12
N THR A 16 7.18 4.50 6.98
CA THR A 16 7.75 5.62 7.73
C THR A 16 6.62 6.48 8.29
N ALA A 17 6.62 6.74 9.59
CA ALA A 17 5.68 7.66 10.19
C ALA A 17 6.03 9.11 9.80
N ALA A 18 5.06 9.84 9.25
CA ALA A 18 5.20 11.20 8.74
C ALA A 18 4.12 12.11 9.36
N GLY A 19 4.30 12.46 10.63
CA GLY A 19 3.36 13.31 11.35
C GLY A 19 2.00 12.64 11.56
N ARG A 20 0.97 13.03 10.78
CA ARG A 20 -0.38 12.43 10.83
C ARG A 20 -0.62 11.38 9.75
N ASP A 21 0.41 11.10 8.96
CA ASP A 21 0.37 10.17 7.84
C ASP A 21 1.40 9.06 8.03
N VAL A 22 1.24 7.97 7.30
CA VAL A 22 2.20 6.89 7.16
C VAL A 22 2.57 6.78 5.69
N GLU A 23 3.87 6.87 5.40
CA GLU A 23 4.42 6.69 4.07
C GLU A 23 4.78 5.23 3.85
N PHE A 24 4.22 4.64 2.80
CA PHE A 24 4.56 3.32 2.31
C PHE A 24 5.40 3.45 1.04
N GLN A 25 6.66 3.04 1.11
CA GLN A 25 7.48 2.85 -0.08
C GLN A 25 7.36 1.40 -0.51
N ILE A 26 6.75 1.17 -1.67
CA ILE A 26 6.52 -0.14 -2.26
C ILE A 26 7.37 -0.26 -3.52
N GLU A 27 8.24 -1.25 -3.58
CA GLU A 27 9.08 -1.53 -4.76
C GLU A 27 8.85 -2.97 -5.23
N PHE A 28 8.48 -3.14 -6.49
CA PHE A 28 8.36 -4.45 -7.12
C PHE A 28 9.69 -4.84 -7.77
N HIS A 29 10.18 -6.04 -7.46
CA HIS A 29 11.47 -6.51 -7.95
C HIS A 29 11.42 -7.06 -9.39
N GLU A 30 10.23 -7.47 -9.85
CA GLU A 30 10.00 -8.01 -11.18
C GLU A 30 8.57 -7.72 -11.67
N ASP A 31 8.34 -7.93 -12.96
CA ASP A 31 6.99 -7.87 -13.53
C ASP A 31 6.21 -9.15 -13.23
N ASN A 32 5.37 -9.11 -12.21
CA ASN A 32 4.56 -10.25 -11.77
C ASN A 32 3.04 -9.97 -11.82
N GLY A 33 2.65 -8.86 -12.43
CA GLY A 33 1.25 -8.43 -12.55
C GLY A 33 0.62 -7.91 -11.25
N LEU A 34 1.28 -7.98 -10.09
CA LEU A 34 0.74 -7.47 -8.82
C LEU A 34 0.70 -5.94 -8.76
N GLU A 35 1.51 -5.27 -9.58
CA GLU A 35 1.48 -3.80 -9.74
C GLU A 35 0.08 -3.31 -10.19
N ALA A 36 -0.62 -4.11 -11.00
CA ALA A 36 -2.01 -3.82 -11.36
C ALA A 36 -2.95 -3.81 -10.15
N GLY A 37 -2.69 -4.66 -9.15
CA GLY A 37 -3.42 -4.66 -7.90
C GLY A 37 -3.26 -3.35 -7.13
N LEU A 38 -2.06 -2.74 -7.15
CA LEU A 38 -1.83 -1.44 -6.52
C LEU A 38 -2.60 -0.32 -7.23
N LEU A 39 -2.69 -0.37 -8.56
CA LEU A 39 -3.50 0.56 -9.35
C LEU A 39 -5.01 0.41 -9.06
N ASP A 40 -5.47 -0.82 -8.84
CA ASP A 40 -6.87 -1.06 -8.45
C ASP A 40 -7.18 -0.54 -7.03
N ILE A 41 -6.20 -0.61 -6.11
CA ILE A 41 -6.32 0.02 -4.78
C ILE A 41 -6.42 1.53 -4.94
N GLN A 42 -5.56 2.13 -5.76
CA GLN A 42 -5.63 3.57 -6.04
C GLN A 42 -7.03 3.97 -6.54
N ARG A 43 -7.57 3.26 -7.55
CA ARG A 43 -8.93 3.52 -8.05
C ARG A 43 -10.01 3.35 -6.97
N GLN A 44 -9.84 2.41 -6.04
CA GLN A 44 -10.77 2.23 -4.93
C GLN A 44 -10.81 3.46 -4.02
N PHE A 45 -9.65 4.05 -3.71
CA PHE A 45 -9.56 5.25 -2.89
C PHE A 45 -9.95 6.53 -3.64
N ASP A 46 -9.67 6.62 -4.94
CA ASP A 46 -10.04 7.78 -5.78
C ASP A 46 -11.56 7.92 -5.98
N ASN A 47 -12.32 6.82 -5.94
CA ASN A 47 -13.79 6.83 -6.09
C ASN A 47 -14.53 7.27 -4.81
N ASN A 48 -13.82 7.58 -3.72
CA ASN A 48 -14.41 8.13 -2.51
C ASN A 48 -14.46 9.67 -2.69
N GLU A 49 -15.63 10.22 -3.07
CA GLU A 49 -15.82 11.60 -3.57
C GLU A 49 -15.42 12.74 -2.58
N VAL A 50 -14.93 12.42 -1.39
CA VAL A 50 -14.54 13.39 -0.37
C VAL A 50 -13.25 12.92 0.32
N ILE A 51 -12.09 13.49 -0.11
CA ILE A 51 -10.77 13.62 0.60
C ILE A 51 -9.57 12.84 0.02
N THR A 52 -8.41 13.50 0.05
CA THR A 52 -7.02 12.99 -0.07
C THR A 52 -6.65 12.06 1.11
N ASP A 53 -7.37 10.95 1.27
CA ASP A 53 -7.11 10.00 2.37
C ASP A 53 -5.89 9.11 2.11
N VAL A 54 -5.66 8.80 0.84
CA VAL A 54 -4.50 8.05 0.36
C VAL A 54 -4.00 8.68 -0.94
N MET A 55 -2.74 9.10 -0.98
CA MET A 55 -2.11 9.67 -2.17
C MET A 55 -1.10 8.70 -2.76
N PHE A 56 -1.17 8.47 -4.08
CA PHE A 56 -0.30 7.55 -4.80
C PHE A 56 0.65 8.31 -5.72
N TYR A 57 1.95 8.04 -5.60
CA TYR A 57 2.99 8.55 -6.48
C TYR A 57 3.75 7.38 -7.07
N SER A 58 3.83 7.32 -8.40
CA SER A 58 4.60 6.29 -9.11
C SER A 58 5.90 6.88 -9.66
N TYR A 59 7.00 6.17 -9.46
CA TYR A 59 8.34 6.50 -9.89
C TYR A 59 8.88 5.45 -10.87
N PRO A 60 9.97 5.74 -11.60
CA PRO A 60 10.67 4.74 -12.40
C PRO A 60 11.08 3.51 -11.57
N HIS A 61 11.33 2.40 -12.26
CA HIS A 61 11.75 1.13 -11.66
C HIS A 61 10.72 0.49 -10.72
N ARG A 62 9.41 0.65 -11.01
CA ARG A 62 8.30 0.02 -10.25
C ARG A 62 8.31 0.38 -8.77
N LYS A 63 8.65 1.64 -8.50
CA LYS A 63 8.67 2.22 -7.17
C LYS A 63 7.43 3.09 -6.99
N HIS A 64 6.74 2.89 -5.88
CA HIS A 64 5.56 3.65 -5.54
C HIS A 64 5.70 4.19 -4.12
N LEU A 65 5.35 5.46 -3.95
CA LEU A 65 5.14 6.06 -2.64
C LEU A 65 3.64 6.21 -2.44
N VAL A 66 3.13 5.65 -1.35
CA VAL A 66 1.75 5.82 -0.94
C VAL A 66 1.73 6.53 0.40
N VAL A 67 1.11 7.71 0.45
CA VAL A 67 0.95 8.50 1.67
C VAL A 67 -0.45 8.27 2.20
N VAL A 68 -0.57 7.64 3.35
CA VAL A 68 -1.84 7.19 3.94
C VAL A 68 -2.11 7.99 5.21
N ARG A 69 -3.25 8.67 5.32
CA ARG A 69 -3.63 9.30 6.59
C ARG A 69 -3.79 8.24 7.67
N GLN A 70 -3.36 8.52 8.89
CA GLN A 70 -3.37 7.55 9.99
C GLN A 70 -4.72 6.85 10.20
N ASP A 71 -5.84 7.56 10.01
CA ASP A 71 -7.20 7.01 10.15
C ASP A 71 -7.53 5.91 9.14
N PHE A 72 -6.83 5.90 7.99
CA PHE A 72 -7.02 4.97 6.87
C PHE A 72 -5.95 3.89 6.81
N TYR A 73 -5.03 3.86 7.77
CA TYR A 73 -3.94 2.88 7.82
C TYR A 73 -4.45 1.44 7.70
N ILE A 74 -5.46 1.10 8.50
CA ILE A 74 -6.01 -0.26 8.53
C ILE A 74 -6.69 -0.58 7.20
N ASP A 75 -7.50 0.33 6.68
CA ASP A 75 -8.20 0.14 5.41
C ASP A 75 -7.22 -0.06 4.25
N PHE A 76 -6.13 0.69 4.23
CA PHE A 76 -5.07 0.54 3.22
C PHE A 76 -4.36 -0.81 3.34
N VAL A 77 -3.96 -1.23 4.55
CA VAL A 77 -3.33 -2.55 4.78
C VAL A 77 -4.27 -3.69 4.36
N LEU A 78 -5.56 -3.59 4.67
CA LEU A 78 -6.55 -4.57 4.25
C LEU A 78 -6.79 -4.56 2.72
N ALA A 79 -6.69 -3.40 2.07
CA ALA A 79 -6.76 -3.31 0.61
C ALA A 79 -5.55 -4.00 -0.06
N LEU A 80 -4.33 -3.83 0.49
CA LEU A 80 -3.15 -4.56 0.04
C LEU A 80 -3.33 -6.08 0.18
N MET A 81 -3.90 -6.54 1.29
CA MET A 81 -4.23 -7.95 1.50
C MET A 81 -5.27 -8.46 0.50
N LYS A 82 -6.34 -7.68 0.26
CA LYS A 82 -7.39 -8.03 -0.71
C LYS A 82 -6.83 -8.25 -2.12
N GLN A 83 -5.84 -7.46 -2.51
CA GLN A 83 -5.13 -7.60 -3.79
C GLN A 83 -3.95 -8.58 -3.76
N ARG A 84 -3.76 -9.30 -2.65
CA ARG A 84 -2.70 -10.31 -2.47
C ARG A 84 -1.27 -9.76 -2.52
N LEU A 85 -1.08 -8.45 -2.30
CA LEU A 85 0.24 -7.88 -2.06
C LEU A 85 0.78 -8.33 -0.69
N LEU A 86 -0.12 -8.61 0.25
CA LEU A 86 0.19 -9.21 1.55
C LEU A 86 -0.23 -10.68 1.56
N LEU A 87 0.51 -11.50 2.32
CA LEU A 87 0.23 -12.92 2.54
C LEU A 87 -0.59 -13.14 3.81
N SER A 88 -0.44 -12.29 4.82
CA SER A 88 -1.21 -12.35 6.06
C SER A 88 -1.28 -10.99 6.76
N VAL A 89 -2.32 -10.80 7.57
CA VAL A 89 -2.51 -9.66 8.47
C VAL A 89 -3.03 -10.20 9.81
N GLN A 90 -2.45 -9.76 10.92
CA GLN A 90 -2.75 -10.22 12.29
C GLN A 90 -2.84 -9.05 13.26
N TRP A 91 -3.71 -9.18 14.26
CA TRP A 91 -3.86 -8.22 15.35
C TRP A 91 -3.09 -8.74 16.57
N GLU A 92 -2.24 -7.90 17.13
CA GLU A 92 -1.56 -8.07 18.42
C GLU A 92 -2.20 -7.21 19.51
#